data_AF-A0A0F9GN33-F1
#
_entry.id   AF-A0A0F9GN33-F1
#
_cell.length_a   1.000
_cell.length_b   1.000
_cell.length_c   1.000
_cell.angle_alpha   90.00
_cell.angle_beta   90.00
_cell.angle_gamma   90.00
#
_symmetry.space_group_name_H-M   'P 1'
#
loop_
_entity.id
_entity.type
_entity.pdbx_description
1 polymer ?
#
loop_
_entity_poly.entity_id
_entity_poly.type
_entity_poly.pdbx_seq_one_letter_code
_entity_poly.pdbx_strand_id
1 'polypeptide(L)'
;YLLRAYETIEVEKTFMNRLTGWLRGRPRASQNFTKQRKNLNAEYRKTLGEITKAPFLVMKGISQETHDMELIRMFNTIAENQSWSMDAKAWNEMKLRGEPVFENVKGWLPLPVTDKLGALSGMMVDKFIHDDLNEAVKQVNVLTKSWDATLRLWKTGKVVYNPAAQARNIMSNTILAWAEDLAPWRGDIYARAAIDMYNKDGYWKEAMTTPLLGNEWSGVEVTKFLTDAAAIKGGNFLAKSSSLVRKLADKPGQSYQAIEQFFKLAVFINARKSGASIKAAAKKAEEGLFNYSKLPPAIRWAKRWYAPFITFSYKAMPRMARMAIRTPWRVAAIWMLMLAAEEISRRVNGESEEEAEREKKVLPDYMRKSVFPGQFSHMKLPYKSDDGRSTKWLDLSYILPWGDVAEQWGQSRIAFRPFLPNHPVYVYAAEVAFNEVLFTGQDLTIKDVDEGGEYMKKLAMELWRQAAPGLAPGSFGFNKLISAATGDKDFAGRERSLTEAIFDVFLGLKIRSIDYSVERANRLRSFKYLILDIKREFRSDYKKLMRSGSSQDKIRIRYQKIYKRMNEKIDKITEKVLEIR
;
A
#
# COMPACT_ATOMS: atom_id res chain seq x y z
N TYR A 1 38.15 -24.03 -44.25
CA TYR A 1 36.86 -24.74 -44.12
C TYR A 1 36.72 -25.42 -42.75
N LEU A 2 37.70 -26.23 -42.33
CA LEU A 2 37.72 -26.88 -41.01
C LEU A 2 37.73 -25.92 -39.80
N LEU A 3 38.39 -24.75 -39.90
CA LEU A 3 38.37 -23.72 -38.84
C LEU A 3 36.98 -23.12 -38.58
N ARG A 4 36.18 -22.87 -39.63
CA ARG A 4 34.79 -22.39 -39.49
C ARG A 4 33.85 -23.49 -38.95
N ALA A 5 34.13 -24.76 -39.25
CA ALA A 5 33.41 -25.89 -38.67
C ALA A 5 33.72 -26.08 -37.17
N TYR A 6 34.96 -25.81 -36.75
CA TYR A 6 35.35 -25.83 -35.34
C TYR A 6 34.76 -24.65 -34.54
N GLU A 7 34.77 -23.44 -35.11
CA GLU A 7 34.13 -22.27 -34.47
C GLU A 7 32.62 -22.46 -34.30
N THR A 8 31.93 -23.07 -35.27
CA THR A 8 30.49 -23.34 -35.17
C THR A 8 30.19 -24.41 -34.12
N ILE A 9 31.00 -25.47 -34.01
CA ILE A 9 30.88 -26.48 -32.96
C ILE A 9 31.20 -25.91 -31.56
N GLU A 10 32.17 -25.01 -31.44
CA GLU A 10 32.46 -24.34 -30.16
C GLU A 10 31.38 -23.33 -29.76
N VAL A 11 30.86 -22.55 -30.72
CA VAL A 11 29.74 -21.63 -30.48
C VAL A 11 28.47 -22.41 -30.11
N GLU A 12 28.21 -23.54 -30.77
CA GLU A 12 27.07 -24.42 -30.46
C GLU A 12 27.26 -25.15 -29.13
N LYS A 13 28.47 -25.62 -28.79
CA LYS A 13 28.78 -26.13 -27.43
C LYS A 13 28.65 -25.05 -26.37
N THR A 14 29.03 -23.80 -26.67
CA THR A 14 28.93 -22.68 -25.72
C THR A 14 27.48 -22.23 -25.55
N PHE A 15 26.69 -22.24 -26.62
CA PHE A 15 25.25 -22.00 -26.60
C PHE A 15 24.53 -23.11 -25.85
N MET A 16 24.81 -24.38 -26.15
CA MET A 16 24.26 -25.54 -25.46
C MET A 16 24.72 -25.62 -24.00
N ASN A 17 25.95 -25.22 -23.65
CA ASN A 17 26.39 -25.10 -22.25
C ASN A 17 25.74 -23.91 -21.52
N ARG A 18 25.37 -22.83 -22.23
CA ARG A 18 24.58 -21.73 -21.65
C ARG A 18 23.10 -22.10 -21.51
N LEU A 19 22.54 -22.86 -22.45
CA LEU A 19 21.17 -23.37 -22.46
C LEU A 19 20.98 -24.47 -21.40
N THR A 20 21.90 -25.44 -21.33
CA THR A 20 21.93 -26.49 -20.29
C THR A 20 22.41 -25.97 -18.94
N GLY A 21 23.24 -24.92 -18.91
CA GLY A 21 23.61 -24.18 -17.70
C GLY A 21 22.48 -23.31 -17.12
N TRP A 22 21.41 -23.09 -17.90
CA TRP A 22 20.15 -22.49 -17.42
C TRP A 22 19.19 -23.56 -16.85
N LEU A 23 19.27 -24.80 -17.35
CA LEU A 23 18.56 -25.98 -16.83
C LEU A 23 19.23 -26.64 -15.62
N ARG A 24 20.55 -26.46 -15.44
CA ARG A 24 21.28 -26.86 -14.24
C ARG A 24 21.10 -25.81 -13.14
N GLY A 25 20.36 -26.19 -12.09
CA GLY A 25 20.08 -25.35 -10.92
C GLY A 25 21.32 -24.66 -10.37
N ARG A 26 21.36 -23.33 -10.51
CA ARG A 26 22.38 -22.45 -9.92
C ARG A 26 22.34 -22.53 -8.38
N PRO A 27 23.47 -22.30 -7.69
CA PRO A 27 23.68 -22.75 -6.31
C PRO A 27 22.83 -22.00 -5.29
N ARG A 28 22.04 -22.73 -4.48
CA ARG A 28 21.17 -22.26 -3.38
C ARG A 28 21.90 -21.88 -2.06
N ALA A 29 23.04 -21.22 -2.18
CA ALA A 29 23.64 -20.31 -1.19
C ALA A 29 24.60 -19.43 -1.99
N SER A 30 24.49 -18.10 -1.88
CA SER A 30 25.28 -17.18 -2.69
C SER A 30 26.71 -17.08 -2.13
N GLN A 31 27.54 -18.10 -2.34
CA GLN A 31 29.00 -18.01 -2.16
C GLN A 31 29.66 -17.07 -3.20
N ASN A 32 28.92 -16.11 -3.76
CA ASN A 32 29.50 -15.12 -4.66
C ASN A 32 30.52 -14.19 -3.96
N PHE A 33 30.56 -14.19 -2.63
CA PHE A 33 31.57 -13.46 -1.84
C PHE A 33 32.94 -14.17 -1.81
N THR A 34 32.99 -15.49 -1.97
CA THR A 34 34.25 -16.25 -2.07
C THR A 34 34.86 -16.18 -3.47
N LYS A 35 34.08 -15.71 -4.45
CA LYS A 35 34.57 -15.51 -5.82
C LYS A 35 35.50 -14.31 -5.86
N GLN A 36 36.71 -14.54 -6.35
CA GLN A 36 37.67 -13.48 -6.64
C GLN A 36 37.02 -12.46 -7.60
N ARG A 37 37.17 -11.17 -7.27
CA ARG A 37 36.68 -10.09 -8.14
C ARG A 37 37.40 -10.18 -9.49
N LYS A 38 36.64 -10.04 -10.59
CA LYS A 38 37.26 -9.84 -11.91
C LYS A 38 38.01 -8.51 -11.90
N ASN A 39 39.20 -8.48 -12.50
CA ASN A 39 39.95 -7.25 -12.72
C ASN A 39 39.24 -6.41 -13.79
N LEU A 40 38.33 -5.53 -13.35
CA LEU A 40 37.62 -4.57 -14.19
C LEU A 40 38.29 -3.20 -14.07
N ASN A 41 38.33 -2.42 -15.16
CA ASN A 41 38.85 -1.05 -15.12
C ASN A 41 37.98 -0.18 -14.17
N ALA A 42 38.56 0.92 -13.65
CA ALA A 42 37.89 1.78 -12.66
C ALA A 42 36.63 2.49 -13.19
N GLU A 43 36.62 2.86 -14.48
CA GLU A 43 35.50 3.50 -15.17
C GLU A 43 34.30 2.55 -15.29
N TYR A 44 34.55 1.29 -15.70
CA TYR A 44 33.54 0.23 -15.75
C TYR A 44 33.02 -0.14 -14.36
N ARG A 45 33.85 -0.08 -13.32
CA ARG A 45 33.38 -0.29 -11.94
C ARG A 45 32.47 0.83 -11.46
N LYS A 46 32.77 2.07 -11.83
CA LYS A 46 31.95 3.25 -11.51
C LYS A 46 30.60 3.21 -12.21
N THR A 47 30.53 2.82 -13.48
CA THR A 47 29.25 2.69 -14.23
C THR A 47 28.36 1.57 -13.68
N LEU A 48 28.97 0.51 -13.11
CA LEU A 48 28.26 -0.55 -12.40
C LEU A 48 27.86 -0.17 -10.96
N GLY A 49 28.18 1.04 -10.51
CA GLY A 49 27.81 1.56 -9.19
C GLY A 49 28.65 0.99 -8.04
N GLU A 50 29.98 0.85 -8.22
CA GLU A 50 30.88 0.39 -7.16
C GLU A 50 30.76 1.25 -5.88
N ILE A 51 30.44 0.59 -4.77
CA ILE A 51 30.40 1.22 -3.44
C ILE A 51 31.74 1.00 -2.75
N THR A 52 32.50 2.08 -2.54
CA THR A 52 33.86 2.05 -1.96
C THR A 52 33.89 2.32 -0.46
N LYS A 53 32.76 2.67 0.16
CA LYS A 53 32.69 3.03 1.59
C LYS A 53 32.98 1.79 2.46
N ALA A 54 34.15 1.77 3.10
CA ALA A 54 34.59 0.67 3.95
C ALA A 54 33.57 0.25 5.04
N PRO A 55 32.90 1.17 5.77
CA PRO A 55 31.91 0.78 6.78
C PRO A 55 30.72 0.01 6.19
N PHE A 56 30.24 0.39 5.00
CA PHE A 56 29.15 -0.31 4.32
C PHE A 56 29.57 -1.71 3.86
N LEU A 57 30.80 -1.84 3.34
CA LEU A 57 31.33 -3.13 2.89
C LEU A 57 31.56 -4.10 4.06
N VAL A 58 32.11 -3.62 5.17
CA VAL A 58 32.32 -4.39 6.41
C VAL A 58 30.97 -4.80 7.00
N MET A 59 30.01 -3.88 7.13
CA MET A 59 28.67 -4.20 7.66
C MET A 59 27.90 -5.16 6.76
N LYS A 60 28.03 -5.04 5.45
CA LYS A 60 27.46 -5.99 4.50
C LYS A 60 28.06 -7.39 4.68
N GLY A 61 29.38 -7.48 4.86
CA GLY A 61 30.08 -8.73 5.17
C GLY A 61 29.56 -9.35 6.46
N ILE A 62 29.59 -8.61 7.57
CA ILE A 62 29.08 -9.05 8.89
C ILE A 62 27.62 -9.48 8.81
N SER A 63 26.76 -8.72 8.12
CA SER A 63 25.34 -9.05 7.98
C SER A 63 25.10 -10.32 7.16
N GLN A 64 25.89 -10.56 6.11
CA GLN A 64 25.83 -11.79 5.32
C GLN A 64 26.33 -12.98 6.12
N GLU A 65 27.45 -12.85 6.83
CA GLU A 65 28.00 -13.90 7.70
C GLU A 65 27.07 -14.24 8.85
N THR A 66 26.49 -13.22 9.51
CA THR A 66 25.51 -13.42 10.60
C THR A 66 24.26 -14.12 10.08
N HIS A 67 23.75 -13.73 8.91
CA HIS A 67 22.61 -14.39 8.29
C HIS A 67 22.89 -15.87 7.99
N ASP A 68 24.07 -16.16 7.43
CA ASP A 68 24.47 -17.53 7.11
C ASP A 68 24.70 -18.35 8.39
N MET A 69 25.27 -17.77 9.45
CA MET A 69 25.40 -18.41 10.77
C MET A 69 24.04 -18.74 11.39
N GLU A 70 23.07 -17.83 11.31
CA GLU A 70 21.72 -18.07 11.84
C GLU A 70 20.97 -19.12 11.01
N LEU A 71 21.17 -19.16 9.69
CA LEU A 71 20.65 -20.25 8.84
C LEU A 71 21.27 -21.60 9.23
N ILE A 72 22.58 -21.66 9.46
CA ILE A 72 23.27 -22.88 9.90
C ILE A 72 22.74 -23.33 11.27
N ARG A 73 22.60 -22.41 12.23
CA ARG A 73 22.00 -22.71 13.54
C ARG A 73 20.59 -23.25 13.42
N MET A 74 19.76 -22.63 12.58
CA MET A 74 18.40 -23.08 12.30
C MET A 74 18.42 -24.49 11.69
N PHE A 75 19.27 -24.75 10.69
CA PHE A 75 19.38 -26.06 10.07
C PHE A 75 19.84 -27.14 11.05
N ASN A 76 20.84 -26.86 11.88
CA ASN A 76 21.30 -27.77 12.91
C ASN A 76 20.19 -28.04 13.96
N THR A 77 19.48 -26.99 14.39
CA THR A 77 18.36 -27.15 15.34
C THR A 77 17.25 -28.04 14.80
N ILE A 78 16.94 -27.91 13.50
CA ILE A 78 15.94 -28.77 12.85
C ILE A 78 16.49 -30.19 12.71
N ALA A 79 17.76 -30.36 12.31
CA ALA A 79 18.43 -31.65 12.11
C ALA A 79 18.56 -32.46 13.41
N GLU A 80 18.82 -31.80 14.53
CA GLU A 80 18.97 -32.43 15.85
C GLU A 80 17.62 -32.82 16.47
N ASN A 81 16.52 -32.19 16.04
CA ASN A 81 15.20 -32.48 16.57
C ASN A 81 14.50 -33.61 15.78
N GLN A 82 14.51 -34.81 16.38
CA GLN A 82 13.90 -36.02 15.83
C GLN A 82 12.38 -35.92 15.60
N SER A 83 11.70 -34.95 16.23
CA SER A 83 10.27 -34.68 15.98
C SER A 83 10.01 -33.82 14.74
N TRP A 84 11.05 -33.22 14.15
CA TRP A 84 10.97 -32.29 13.01
C TRP A 84 11.74 -32.79 11.78
N SER A 85 12.79 -33.56 11.99
CA SER A 85 13.57 -34.19 10.93
C SER A 85 14.07 -35.57 11.30
N MET A 86 14.33 -36.40 10.30
CA MET A 86 14.85 -37.75 10.47
C MET A 86 15.82 -38.07 9.33
N ASP A 87 16.89 -38.78 9.64
CA ASP A 87 17.81 -39.25 8.61
C ASP A 87 17.13 -40.27 7.68
N ALA A 88 17.47 -40.24 6.38
CA ALA A 88 16.85 -41.12 5.40
C ALA A 88 17.19 -42.61 5.64
N LYS A 89 18.34 -42.95 6.25
CA LYS A 89 18.63 -44.34 6.63
C LYS A 89 17.80 -44.76 7.84
N ALA A 90 17.71 -43.92 8.87
CA ALA A 90 16.87 -44.17 10.04
C ALA A 90 15.39 -44.37 9.65
N TRP A 91 14.90 -43.57 8.70
CA TRP A 91 13.56 -43.72 8.12
C TRP A 91 13.36 -45.08 7.45
N ASN A 92 14.30 -45.50 6.59
CA ASN A 92 14.22 -46.78 5.89
C ASN A 92 14.32 -47.96 6.86
N GLU A 93 15.16 -47.87 7.89
CA GLU A 93 15.27 -48.88 8.94
C GLU A 93 14.00 -48.99 9.79
N MET A 94 13.38 -47.87 10.18
CA MET A 94 12.10 -47.88 10.89
C MET A 94 10.98 -48.52 10.05
N LYS A 95 10.94 -48.21 8.75
CA LYS A 95 9.98 -48.81 7.81
C LYS A 95 10.18 -50.32 7.68
N LEU A 96 11.41 -50.79 7.70
CA LEU A 96 11.76 -52.23 7.64
C LEU A 96 11.43 -52.97 8.94
N ARG A 97 11.51 -52.31 10.10
CA ARG A 97 11.22 -52.90 11.42
C ARG A 97 9.73 -52.97 11.76
N GLY A 98 8.86 -52.38 10.95
CA GLY A 98 7.41 -52.39 11.19
C GLY A 98 6.99 -51.62 12.45
N GLU A 99 7.86 -50.78 13.00
CA GLU A 99 7.53 -49.89 14.09
C GLU A 99 6.47 -48.89 13.62
N PRO A 100 5.49 -48.50 14.46
CA PRO A 100 4.53 -47.48 14.10
C PRO A 100 5.31 -46.19 13.90
N VAL A 101 5.61 -45.89 12.64
CA VAL A 101 5.93 -44.54 12.18
C VAL A 101 4.86 -43.67 12.80
N PHE A 102 5.22 -42.88 13.82
CA PHE A 102 4.27 -42.11 14.62
C PHE A 102 3.21 -41.51 13.70
N GLU A 103 1.91 -41.50 14.06
CA GLU A 103 0.87 -40.92 13.19
C GLU A 103 1.23 -39.52 12.66
N ASN A 104 2.11 -38.83 13.39
CA ASN A 104 2.69 -37.52 13.15
C ASN A 104 3.71 -37.44 11.97
N VAL A 105 4.19 -38.55 11.42
CA VAL A 105 5.22 -38.56 10.34
C VAL A 105 4.60 -38.81 8.94
N LYS A 106 3.28 -38.98 8.88
CA LYS A 106 2.54 -39.19 7.63
C LYS A 106 2.55 -37.90 6.79
N GLY A 107 3.33 -37.90 5.71
CA GLY A 107 3.43 -36.76 4.78
C GLY A 107 4.73 -35.97 4.86
N TRP A 108 5.73 -36.45 5.61
CA TRP A 108 7.08 -35.90 5.57
C TRP A 108 7.70 -36.06 4.19
N LEU A 109 8.50 -35.07 3.78
CA LEU A 109 9.07 -34.95 2.46
C LEU A 109 10.60 -34.99 2.52
N PRO A 110 11.26 -35.66 1.56
CA PRO A 110 12.71 -35.72 1.52
C PRO A 110 13.30 -34.38 1.09
N LEU A 111 14.37 -33.96 1.76
CA LEU A 111 15.21 -32.87 1.32
C LEU A 111 16.28 -33.38 0.34
N PRO A 112 16.66 -32.57 -0.67
CA PRO A 112 17.69 -32.97 -1.61
C PRO A 112 19.07 -33.06 -0.93
N VAL A 113 19.87 -34.07 -1.30
CA VAL A 113 21.25 -34.20 -0.83
C VAL A 113 22.10 -33.10 -1.47
N THR A 114 22.45 -32.08 -0.70
CA THR A 114 23.31 -30.97 -1.14
C THR A 114 24.07 -30.38 0.05
N ASP A 115 25.33 -29.99 -0.16
CA ASP A 115 26.16 -29.29 0.85
C ASP A 115 25.54 -27.98 1.37
N LYS A 116 24.48 -27.50 0.73
CA LYS A 116 23.80 -26.22 0.99
C LYS A 116 22.81 -26.29 2.15
N LEU A 117 22.34 -27.49 2.48
CA LEU A 117 21.43 -27.72 3.62
C LEU A 117 22.20 -28.07 4.89
N GLY A 118 23.54 -28.14 4.82
CA GLY A 118 24.37 -28.53 5.96
C GLY A 118 23.90 -29.86 6.53
N ALA A 119 23.60 -29.86 7.83
CA ALA A 119 23.11 -31.03 8.56
C ALA A 119 21.77 -31.59 8.03
N LEU A 120 20.93 -30.78 7.36
CA LEU A 120 19.64 -31.22 6.80
C LEU A 120 19.74 -31.90 5.43
N SER A 121 20.94 -31.99 4.86
CA SER A 121 21.17 -32.58 3.55
C SER A 121 20.71 -34.04 3.52
N GLY A 122 19.71 -34.36 2.69
CA GLY A 122 19.19 -35.72 2.56
C GLY A 122 18.25 -36.19 3.67
N MET A 123 17.90 -35.33 4.64
CA MET A 123 16.96 -35.68 5.71
C MET A 123 15.50 -35.64 5.23
N MET A 124 14.65 -36.40 5.90
CA MET A 124 13.19 -36.30 5.81
C MET A 124 12.71 -35.25 6.81
N VAL A 125 11.84 -34.34 6.40
CA VAL A 125 11.28 -33.30 7.29
C VAL A 125 9.77 -33.21 7.13
N ASP A 126 9.11 -32.69 8.16
CA ASP A 126 7.67 -32.39 8.11
C ASP A 126 7.31 -31.51 6.90
N LYS A 127 6.11 -31.71 6.33
CA LYS A 127 5.65 -30.98 5.14
C LYS A 127 5.68 -29.46 5.32
N PHE A 128 5.29 -28.94 6.49
CA PHE A 128 5.30 -27.50 6.75
C PHE A 128 6.73 -26.97 6.82
N ILE A 129 7.64 -27.74 7.44
CA ILE A 129 9.07 -27.43 7.49
C ILE A 129 9.69 -27.49 6.09
N HIS A 130 9.33 -28.50 5.29
CA HIS A 130 9.77 -28.63 3.90
C HIS A 130 9.35 -27.42 3.06
N ASP A 131 8.10 -26.97 3.19
CA ASP A 131 7.56 -25.84 2.45
C ASP A 131 8.23 -24.51 2.89
N ASP A 132 8.43 -24.33 4.20
CA ASP A 132 9.12 -23.16 4.75
C ASP A 132 10.62 -23.12 4.39
N LEU A 133 11.31 -24.27 4.42
CA LEU A 133 12.70 -24.40 3.98
C LEU A 133 12.84 -24.11 2.49
N ASN A 134 11.95 -24.65 1.65
CA ASN A 134 11.94 -24.36 0.23
C ASN A 134 11.69 -22.88 -0.07
N GLU A 135 10.92 -22.19 0.77
CA GLU A 135 10.69 -20.76 0.63
C GLU A 135 11.86 -19.91 1.15
N ALA A 136 12.47 -20.28 2.28
CA ALA A 136 13.67 -19.64 2.82
C ALA A 136 14.86 -19.74 1.84
N VAL A 137 14.94 -20.85 1.08
CA VAL A 137 16.04 -21.17 0.17
C VAL A 137 15.71 -20.85 -1.31
N LYS A 138 14.50 -20.37 -1.61
CA LYS A 138 14.08 -20.04 -2.99
C LYS A 138 14.94 -18.90 -3.55
N GLN A 139 15.85 -19.23 -4.48
CA GLN A 139 16.56 -18.20 -5.22
C GLN A 139 15.58 -17.44 -6.10
N VAL A 140 15.27 -16.21 -5.65
CA VAL A 140 14.59 -15.21 -6.45
C VAL A 140 15.40 -15.02 -7.74
N ASN A 141 14.81 -15.32 -8.90
CA ASN A 141 15.44 -15.22 -10.22
C ASN A 141 16.05 -13.81 -10.39
N VAL A 142 17.11 -13.64 -11.19
CA VAL A 142 17.75 -12.34 -11.46
C VAL A 142 16.71 -11.31 -11.91
N LEU A 143 15.78 -11.70 -12.79
CA LEU A 143 14.66 -10.86 -13.21
C LEU A 143 13.78 -10.44 -12.02
N THR A 144 13.47 -11.36 -11.10
CA THR A 144 12.66 -11.06 -9.93
C THR A 144 13.43 -10.21 -8.90
N LYS A 145 14.76 -10.36 -8.79
CA LYS A 145 15.60 -9.51 -7.94
C LYS A 145 15.69 -8.08 -8.49
N SER A 146 15.91 -7.93 -9.78
CA SER A 146 15.90 -6.61 -10.45
C SER A 146 14.51 -5.98 -10.37
N TRP A 147 13.45 -6.76 -10.57
CA TRP A 147 12.08 -6.31 -10.39
C TRP A 147 11.81 -5.86 -8.94
N ASP A 148 12.23 -6.64 -7.95
CA ASP A 148 12.11 -6.27 -6.54
C ASP A 148 12.87 -4.99 -6.22
N ALA A 149 14.04 -4.76 -6.83
CA ALA A 149 14.81 -3.53 -6.68
C ALA A 149 14.06 -2.32 -7.29
N THR A 150 13.54 -2.45 -8.51
CA THR A 150 12.72 -1.40 -9.15
C THR A 150 11.46 -1.11 -8.34
N LEU A 151 10.75 -2.15 -7.90
CA LEU A 151 9.54 -2.00 -7.09
C LEU A 151 9.85 -1.37 -5.72
N ARG A 152 11.01 -1.68 -5.11
CA ARG A 152 11.48 -0.98 -3.90
C ARG A 152 11.72 0.49 -4.19
N LEU A 153 12.46 0.84 -5.24
CA LEU A 153 12.71 2.24 -5.63
C LEU A 153 11.42 3.01 -5.88
N TRP A 154 10.48 2.40 -6.61
CA TRP A 154 9.16 2.97 -6.85
C TRP A 154 8.39 3.22 -5.54
N LYS A 155 8.34 2.23 -4.64
CA LYS A 155 7.72 2.40 -3.31
C LYS A 155 8.39 3.49 -2.49
N THR A 156 9.71 3.57 -2.53
CA THR A 156 10.48 4.65 -1.90
C THR A 156 10.03 6.00 -2.48
N GLY A 157 9.92 6.15 -3.79
CA GLY A 157 9.39 7.37 -4.42
C GLY A 157 7.96 7.73 -3.98
N LYS A 158 7.08 6.73 -3.84
CA LYS A 158 5.67 6.95 -3.49
C LYS A 158 5.39 7.17 -2.01
N VAL A 159 6.24 6.67 -1.12
CA VAL A 159 6.03 6.75 0.34
C VAL A 159 7.12 7.57 1.02
N VAL A 160 8.38 7.21 0.82
CA VAL A 160 9.53 7.79 1.50
C VAL A 160 9.71 9.24 1.07
N TYR A 161 9.75 9.51 -0.25
CA TYR A 161 9.84 10.87 -0.81
C TYR A 161 8.48 11.60 -0.88
N ASN A 162 7.45 11.08 -0.21
CA ASN A 162 6.12 11.64 -0.24
C ASN A 162 5.69 12.07 1.18
N PRO A 163 5.82 13.37 1.52
CA PRO A 163 5.52 13.85 2.86
C PRO A 163 4.08 13.58 3.29
N ALA A 164 3.10 13.72 2.38
CA ALA A 164 1.71 13.35 2.65
C ALA A 164 1.55 11.88 3.04
N ALA A 165 2.31 10.97 2.43
CA ALA A 165 2.27 9.55 2.80
C ALA A 165 2.85 9.32 4.20
N GLN A 166 3.93 10.02 4.57
CA GLN A 166 4.49 9.96 5.92
C GLN A 166 3.50 10.47 6.97
N ALA A 167 2.88 11.62 6.72
CA ALA A 167 1.87 12.18 7.63
C ALA A 167 0.66 11.24 7.80
N ARG A 168 0.18 10.60 6.72
CA ARG A 168 -0.89 9.59 6.81
C ARG A 168 -0.47 8.36 7.60
N ASN A 169 0.78 7.91 7.46
CA ASN A 169 1.31 6.81 8.29
C ASN A 169 1.32 7.18 9.78
N ILE A 170 1.66 8.43 10.12
CA ILE A 170 1.61 8.91 11.51
C ILE A 170 0.17 8.90 12.04
N MET A 171 -0.79 9.43 11.28
CA MET A 171 -2.20 9.43 11.69
C MET A 171 -2.76 8.00 11.82
N SER A 172 -2.46 7.13 10.85
CA SER A 172 -2.88 5.73 10.88
C SER A 172 -2.24 4.97 12.03
N ASN A 173 -0.95 5.17 12.29
CA ASN A 173 -0.23 4.54 13.41
C ASN A 173 -0.75 5.01 14.77
N THR A 174 -1.22 6.27 14.88
CA THR A 174 -1.89 6.74 16.09
C THR A 174 -3.18 5.95 16.37
N ILE A 175 -3.98 5.66 15.34
CA ILE A 175 -5.20 4.85 15.49
C ILE A 175 -4.84 3.39 15.80
N LEU A 176 -3.81 2.83 15.16
CA LEU A 176 -3.31 1.48 15.45
C LEU A 176 -2.75 1.36 16.87
N ALA A 177 -2.03 2.38 17.35
CA ALA A 177 -1.56 2.43 18.73
C ALA A 177 -2.73 2.50 19.72
N TRP A 178 -3.82 3.21 19.37
CA TRP A 178 -5.02 3.23 20.19
C TRP A 178 -5.75 1.88 20.21
N ALA A 179 -5.71 1.11 19.12
CA ALA A 179 -6.18 -0.27 19.13
C ALA A 179 -5.38 -1.16 20.12
N GLU A 180 -4.15 -0.75 20.46
CA GLU A 180 -3.23 -1.44 21.39
C GLU A 180 -3.12 -0.70 22.74
N ASP A 181 -4.19 0.00 23.12
CA ASP A 181 -4.39 0.67 24.40
C ASP A 181 -3.57 1.95 24.62
N LEU A 182 -2.91 2.47 23.59
CA LEU A 182 -2.24 3.77 23.66
C LEU A 182 -3.13 4.87 23.04
N ALA A 183 -3.90 5.55 23.88
CA ALA A 183 -4.81 6.58 23.41
C ALA A 183 -4.10 7.78 22.76
N PRO A 184 -4.69 8.43 21.74
CA PRO A 184 -4.05 9.55 21.01
C PRO A 184 -3.67 10.75 21.88
N TRP A 185 -4.42 11.00 22.97
CA TRP A 185 -4.17 12.12 23.89
C TRP A 185 -3.08 11.86 24.94
N ARG A 186 -2.46 10.67 24.97
CA ARG A 186 -1.35 10.33 25.88
C ARG A 186 -0.04 10.96 25.41
N GLY A 187 -0.05 12.29 25.27
CA GLY A 187 1.10 13.09 24.88
C GLY A 187 2.31 12.90 25.80
N ASP A 188 2.08 12.53 27.06
CA ASP A 188 3.13 12.16 28.02
C ASP A 188 3.91 10.90 27.58
N ILE A 189 3.24 9.87 27.07
CA ILE A 189 3.87 8.64 26.59
C ILE A 189 4.57 8.89 25.25
N TYR A 190 3.90 9.58 24.33
CA TYR A 190 4.49 9.92 23.04
C TYR A 190 5.73 10.80 23.20
N ALA A 191 5.69 11.81 24.08
CA ALA A 191 6.85 12.63 24.40
C ALA A 191 7.96 11.79 25.03
N ARG A 192 7.63 10.90 25.98
CA ARG A 192 8.64 10.00 26.58
C ARG A 192 9.29 9.10 25.55
N ALA A 193 8.52 8.52 24.63
CA ALA A 193 9.03 7.69 23.55
C ALA A 193 10.02 8.45 22.69
N ALA A 194 9.72 9.70 22.31
CA ALA A 194 10.65 10.51 21.53
C ALA A 194 11.93 10.86 22.29
N ILE A 195 11.80 11.24 23.58
CA ILE A 195 12.94 11.54 24.44
C ILE A 195 13.85 10.32 24.58
N ASP A 196 13.29 9.15 24.87
CA ASP A 196 14.06 7.91 25.06
C ASP A 196 14.71 7.43 23.78
N MET A 197 14.02 7.57 22.65
CA MET A 197 14.57 7.23 21.34
C MET A 197 15.69 8.18 20.90
N TYR A 198 15.61 9.46 21.28
CA TYR A 198 16.64 10.46 20.99
C TYR A 198 17.88 10.26 21.87
N ASN A 199 17.68 10.14 23.18
CA ASN A 199 18.76 9.97 24.15
C ASN A 199 19.35 8.55 24.13
N LYS A 200 18.69 7.60 23.43
CA LYS A 200 19.03 6.17 23.43
C LYS A 200 19.12 5.61 24.86
N ASP A 201 18.17 6.00 25.69
CA ASP A 201 18.17 5.72 27.12
C ASP A 201 16.79 5.32 27.65
N GLY A 202 16.72 4.89 28.92
CA GLY A 202 15.47 4.50 29.58
C GLY A 202 14.81 3.32 28.87
N TYR A 203 13.54 3.48 28.49
CA TYR A 203 12.77 2.42 27.86
C TYR A 203 13.31 2.03 26.48
N TRP A 204 14.10 2.87 25.82
CA TRP A 204 14.77 2.50 24.57
C TRP A 204 15.81 1.40 24.80
N LYS A 205 16.60 1.48 25.89
CA LYS A 205 17.56 0.43 26.25
C LYS A 205 16.86 -0.87 26.61
N GLU A 206 15.77 -0.78 27.38
CA GLU A 206 14.93 -1.95 27.69
C GLU A 206 14.41 -2.59 26.41
N ALA A 207 13.87 -1.81 25.48
CA ALA A 207 13.34 -2.30 24.21
C ALA A 207 14.44 -2.93 23.33
N MET A 208 15.67 -2.40 23.36
CA MET A 208 16.82 -2.96 22.63
C MET A 208 17.34 -4.29 23.17
N THR A 209 16.94 -4.70 24.38
CA THR A 209 17.16 -6.08 24.84
C THR A 209 16.30 -7.10 24.09
N THR A 210 15.40 -6.62 23.22
CA THR A 210 14.50 -7.43 22.40
C THR A 210 14.66 -7.11 20.91
N PRO A 211 14.16 -7.95 19.99
CA PRO A 211 14.18 -7.66 18.55
C PRO A 211 13.20 -6.56 18.10
N LEU A 212 12.59 -5.80 19.03
CA LEU A 212 11.51 -4.85 18.73
C LEU A 212 11.97 -3.66 17.87
N LEU A 213 13.16 -3.13 18.16
CA LEU A 213 13.71 -1.93 17.52
C LEU A 213 14.91 -2.28 16.64
N GLY A 214 15.16 -1.47 15.61
CA GLY A 214 16.29 -1.64 14.70
C GLY A 214 17.46 -0.73 15.07
N ASN A 215 18.70 -1.17 14.83
CA ASN A 215 19.92 -0.45 15.26
C ASN A 215 20.28 0.78 14.39
N GLU A 216 19.48 1.15 13.40
CA GLU A 216 19.91 1.97 12.25
C GLU A 216 19.52 3.46 12.31
N TRP A 217 18.99 3.98 13.43
CA TRP A 217 18.41 5.34 13.48
C TRP A 217 19.11 6.38 14.39
N SER A 218 18.91 7.67 14.09
CA SER A 218 19.68 8.83 14.60
C SER A 218 18.95 9.85 15.51
N GLY A 219 17.74 9.59 16.03
CA GLY A 219 17.16 10.40 17.13
C GLY A 219 16.45 11.70 16.73
N VAL A 220 17.06 12.46 15.81
CA VAL A 220 16.83 13.91 15.69
C VAL A 220 15.48 14.29 15.06
N GLU A 221 14.92 13.43 14.20
CA GLU A 221 13.75 13.78 13.36
C GLU A 221 12.41 13.68 14.11
N VAL A 222 12.28 12.75 15.08
CA VAL A 222 11.02 12.51 15.81
C VAL A 222 10.78 13.55 16.89
N THR A 223 11.80 13.92 17.68
CA THR A 223 11.66 14.97 18.70
C THR A 223 11.33 16.30 18.05
N LYS A 224 11.98 16.66 16.95
CA LYS A 224 11.64 17.89 16.21
C LYS A 224 10.23 17.83 15.60
N PHE A 225 9.79 16.69 15.08
CA PHE A 225 8.41 16.49 14.64
C PHE A 225 7.40 16.71 15.77
N LEU A 226 7.62 16.12 16.95
CA LEU A 226 6.71 16.26 18.09
C LEU A 226 6.78 17.63 18.76
N THR A 227 7.96 18.25 18.82
CA THR A 227 8.11 19.63 19.28
C THR A 227 7.40 20.58 18.33
N ASP A 228 7.53 20.38 17.01
CA ASP A 228 6.83 21.17 16.00
C ASP A 228 5.30 20.91 16.09
N ALA A 229 4.85 19.68 16.30
CA ALA A 229 3.44 19.31 16.48
C ALA A 229 2.83 19.83 17.81
N ALA A 230 3.61 19.87 18.88
CA ALA A 230 3.21 20.48 20.16
C ALA A 230 3.21 22.01 20.07
N ALA A 231 4.14 22.61 19.31
CA ALA A 231 4.23 24.04 19.06
C ALA A 231 3.14 24.58 18.12
N ILE A 232 2.37 23.72 17.46
CA ILE A 232 1.14 24.07 16.74
C ILE A 232 0.10 24.70 17.70
N LYS A 233 0.18 24.44 19.01
CA LYS A 233 -0.75 25.01 20.01
C LYS A 233 -0.65 26.53 20.24
N GLY A 234 0.25 27.27 19.61
CA GLY A 234 0.43 28.70 19.94
C GLY A 234 1.15 29.57 18.92
N GLY A 235 0.70 29.64 17.66
CA GLY A 235 1.16 30.66 16.70
C GLY A 235 0.75 30.38 15.26
N ASN A 236 1.07 31.29 14.34
CA ASN A 236 0.55 31.31 12.97
C ASN A 236 0.79 29.98 12.23
N PHE A 237 -0.27 29.19 12.09
CA PHE A 237 -0.29 27.78 11.68
C PHE A 237 0.39 27.54 10.32
N LEU A 238 0.32 28.53 9.43
CA LEU A 238 0.94 28.55 8.10
C LEU A 238 2.47 28.62 8.12
N ALA A 239 3.05 29.49 8.97
CA ALA A 239 4.50 29.61 9.10
C ALA A 239 5.13 28.39 9.81
N LYS A 240 4.36 27.73 10.67
CA LYS A 240 4.82 26.55 11.41
C LYS A 240 4.71 25.26 10.59
N SER A 241 3.64 25.09 9.82
CA SER A 241 3.47 23.96 8.89
C SER A 241 4.49 23.99 7.74
N SER A 242 4.89 25.16 7.23
CA SER A 242 5.93 25.29 6.19
C SER A 242 7.33 24.81 6.65
N SER A 243 7.64 24.89 7.95
CA SER A 243 8.89 24.35 8.52
C SER A 243 8.92 22.82 8.56
N LEU A 244 7.77 22.18 8.84
CA LEU A 244 7.58 20.74 8.84
C LEU A 244 7.63 20.19 7.40
N VAL A 245 6.98 20.90 6.49
CA VAL A 245 6.98 20.71 5.03
C VAL A 245 8.42 20.69 4.46
N ARG A 246 9.24 21.71 4.79
CA ARG A 246 10.61 21.83 4.27
C ARG A 246 11.53 20.70 4.76
N LYS A 247 11.42 20.32 6.03
CA LYS A 247 12.25 19.26 6.63
C LYS A 247 11.87 17.85 6.17
N LEU A 248 10.56 17.58 5.96
CA LEU A 248 10.12 16.30 5.39
C LEU A 248 10.66 16.08 3.96
N ALA A 249 10.98 17.15 3.25
CA ALA A 249 11.61 17.09 1.93
C ALA A 249 13.12 16.79 1.99
N ASP A 250 13.83 17.16 3.06
CA ASP A 250 15.30 17.16 3.11
C ASP A 250 15.92 15.78 3.46
N LYS A 251 15.24 14.91 4.23
CA LYS A 251 15.75 13.56 4.61
C LYS A 251 14.68 12.46 4.64
N PRO A 252 14.08 12.13 3.48
CA PRO A 252 12.90 11.27 3.41
C PRO A 252 13.14 9.81 3.84
N GLY A 253 14.35 9.27 3.61
CA GLY A 253 14.71 7.87 3.88
C GLY A 253 14.70 7.45 5.36
N GLN A 254 15.19 8.32 6.24
CA GLN A 254 15.40 8.01 7.66
C GLN A 254 14.11 8.18 8.48
N SER A 255 13.19 9.03 8.01
CA SER A 255 11.96 9.36 8.73
C SER A 255 10.91 8.23 8.74
N TYR A 256 10.79 7.45 7.66
CA TYR A 256 9.80 6.37 7.59
C TYR A 256 10.02 5.26 8.63
N GLN A 257 11.25 4.72 8.70
CA GLN A 257 11.61 3.71 9.70
C GLN A 257 11.58 4.28 11.12
N ALA A 258 11.89 5.57 11.27
CA ALA A 258 11.82 6.27 12.56
C ALA A 258 10.41 6.33 13.11
N ILE A 259 9.43 6.71 12.27
CA ILE A 259 8.02 6.80 12.68
C ILE A 259 7.54 5.44 13.19
N GLU A 260 7.86 4.35 12.49
CA GLU A 260 7.47 3.00 12.90
C GLU A 260 8.10 2.59 14.24
N GLN A 261 9.42 2.80 14.39
CA GLN A 261 10.13 2.48 15.63
C GLN A 261 9.66 3.37 16.80
N PHE A 262 9.32 4.63 16.53
CA PHE A 262 8.77 5.56 17.50
C PHE A 262 7.44 5.06 18.06
N PHE A 263 6.47 4.71 17.20
CA PHE A 263 5.19 4.19 17.66
C PHE A 263 5.37 2.85 18.39
N LYS A 264 6.29 1.98 17.94
CA LYS A 264 6.62 0.71 18.62
C LYS A 264 7.11 0.97 20.03
N LEU A 265 8.04 1.90 20.20
CA LEU A 265 8.53 2.30 21.51
C LEU A 265 7.43 2.95 22.35
N ALA A 266 6.54 3.75 21.77
CA ALA A 266 5.43 4.36 22.50
C ALA A 266 4.45 3.31 23.06
N VAL A 267 4.05 2.32 22.24
CA VAL A 267 3.20 1.20 22.69
C VAL A 267 3.94 0.35 23.72
N PHE A 268 5.24 0.11 23.55
CA PHE A 268 6.09 -0.58 24.53
C PHE A 268 6.10 0.15 25.87
N ILE A 269 6.35 1.46 25.88
CA ILE A 269 6.35 2.30 27.10
C ILE A 269 4.99 2.25 27.79
N ASN A 270 3.90 2.35 27.02
CA ASN A 270 2.56 2.25 27.58
C ASN A 270 2.35 0.90 28.28
N ALA A 271 2.71 -0.20 27.62
CA ALA A 271 2.60 -1.54 28.19
C ALA A 271 3.48 -1.72 29.43
N ARG A 272 4.73 -1.21 29.40
CA ARG A 272 5.64 -1.23 30.55
C ARG A 272 5.09 -0.47 31.75
N LYS A 273 4.55 0.73 31.52
CA LYS A 273 3.89 1.53 32.55
C LYS A 273 2.62 0.88 33.10
N SER A 274 1.93 0.08 32.28
CA SER A 274 0.81 -0.77 32.71
C SER A 274 1.25 -2.06 33.41
N GLY A 275 2.53 -2.24 33.74
CA GLY A 275 3.05 -3.38 34.49
C GLY A 275 3.47 -4.60 33.66
N ALA A 276 3.41 -4.54 32.32
CA ALA A 276 3.85 -5.65 31.49
C ALA A 276 5.37 -5.87 31.58
N SER A 277 5.83 -7.13 31.55
CA SER A 277 7.26 -7.44 31.44
C SER A 277 7.85 -6.93 30.12
N ILE A 278 9.18 -6.79 30.04
CA ILE A 278 9.87 -6.35 28.81
C ILE A 278 9.47 -7.21 27.60
N LYS A 279 9.48 -8.55 27.75
CA LYS A 279 9.08 -9.47 26.67
C LYS A 279 7.61 -9.31 26.28
N ALA A 280 6.71 -9.14 27.26
CA ALA A 280 5.28 -8.97 27.00
C ALA A 280 4.99 -7.62 26.31
N ALA A 281 5.64 -6.54 26.76
CA ALA A 281 5.53 -5.22 26.16
C ALA A 281 6.07 -5.21 24.73
N ALA A 282 7.21 -5.87 24.48
CA ALA A 282 7.78 -6.02 23.14
C ALA A 282 6.86 -6.81 22.22
N LYS A 283 6.32 -7.94 22.69
CA LYS A 283 5.33 -8.73 21.95
C LYS A 283 4.10 -7.90 21.60
N LYS A 284 3.55 -7.13 22.56
CA LYS A 284 2.40 -6.25 22.32
C LYS A 284 2.70 -5.17 21.27
N ALA A 285 3.85 -4.51 21.37
CA ALA A 285 4.27 -3.50 20.40
C ALA A 285 4.53 -4.09 19.00
N GLU A 286 5.13 -5.29 18.91
CA GLU A 286 5.38 -6.01 17.65
C GLU A 286 4.07 -6.50 17.01
N GLU A 287 3.12 -6.93 17.83
CA GLU A 287 1.78 -7.32 17.41
C GLU A 287 0.98 -6.12 16.87
N GLY A 288 1.06 -5.00 17.59
CA GLY A 288 0.35 -3.77 17.30
C GLY A 288 0.86 -2.99 16.10
N LEU A 289 2.17 -2.98 15.90
CA LEU A 289 2.85 -2.11 14.95
C LEU A 289 3.84 -2.91 14.09
N PHE A 290 3.74 -2.71 12.78
CA PHE A 290 4.20 -3.58 11.70
C PHE A 290 5.54 -4.31 11.92
N ASN A 291 5.57 -5.65 12.06
CA ASN A 291 6.80 -6.42 11.78
C ASN A 291 6.81 -7.02 10.37
N TYR A 292 7.41 -6.37 9.39
CA TYR A 292 7.38 -6.77 7.97
C TYR A 292 8.13 -8.08 7.62
N SER A 293 8.82 -8.69 8.58
CA SER A 293 9.66 -9.90 8.36
C SER A 293 8.85 -11.21 8.27
N LYS A 294 7.65 -11.29 8.87
CA LYS A 294 6.84 -12.51 8.98
C LYS A 294 5.55 -12.45 8.13
N LEU A 295 5.67 -12.48 6.80
CA LEU A 295 4.51 -12.45 5.88
C LEU A 295 4.27 -13.83 5.26
N PRO A 296 3.02 -14.34 5.19
CA PRO A 296 2.73 -15.60 4.49
C PRO A 296 3.11 -15.56 2.99
N PRO A 297 3.39 -16.73 2.36
CA PRO A 297 3.79 -16.82 0.95
C PRO A 297 2.84 -16.09 -0.02
N ALA A 298 1.53 -16.28 0.16
CA ALA A 298 0.50 -15.65 -0.66
C ALA A 298 0.53 -14.11 -0.55
N ILE A 299 0.76 -13.58 0.65
CA ILE A 299 0.86 -12.13 0.89
C ILE A 299 2.17 -11.58 0.30
N ARG A 300 3.27 -12.33 0.38
CA ARG A 300 4.53 -11.97 -0.30
C ARG A 300 4.35 -11.90 -1.82
N TRP A 301 3.66 -12.88 -2.40
CA TRP A 301 3.33 -12.89 -3.82
C TRP A 301 2.42 -11.70 -4.19
N ALA A 302 1.34 -11.49 -3.45
CA ALA A 302 0.41 -10.38 -3.69
C ALA A 302 1.12 -9.02 -3.56
N LYS A 303 2.00 -8.84 -2.56
CA LYS A 303 2.84 -7.64 -2.42
C LYS A 303 3.73 -7.40 -3.64
N ARG A 304 4.23 -8.47 -4.28
CA ARG A 304 5.14 -8.36 -5.42
C ARG A 304 4.39 -8.12 -6.74
N TRP A 305 3.23 -8.75 -6.92
CA TRP A 305 2.58 -8.90 -8.21
C TRP A 305 1.12 -8.42 -8.27
N TYR A 306 0.52 -7.99 -7.16
CA TYR A 306 -0.89 -7.59 -7.16
C TYR A 306 -1.07 -6.21 -6.53
N ALA A 307 -0.59 -6.06 -5.30
CA ALA A 307 -0.74 -4.84 -4.53
C ALA A 307 0.48 -4.53 -3.65
N PRO A 308 1.37 -3.61 -4.07
CA PRO A 308 2.64 -3.32 -3.38
C PRO A 308 2.51 -2.93 -1.90
N PHE A 309 1.35 -2.39 -1.50
CA PHE A 309 1.05 -1.93 -0.14
C PHE A 309 0.05 -2.82 0.62
N ILE A 310 -0.33 -3.98 0.08
CA ILE A 310 -1.31 -4.91 0.69
C ILE A 310 -0.95 -5.33 2.13
N THR A 311 0.33 -5.25 2.48
CA THR A 311 0.82 -5.57 3.83
C THR A 311 0.26 -4.67 4.91
N PHE A 312 -0.10 -3.42 4.57
CA PHE A 312 -0.76 -2.51 5.50
C PHE A 312 -2.15 -3.04 5.85
N SER A 313 -3.00 -3.24 4.83
CA SER A 313 -4.38 -3.73 5.00
C SER A 313 -4.42 -5.11 5.67
N TYR A 314 -3.53 -6.04 5.27
CA TYR A 314 -3.43 -7.38 5.89
C TYR A 314 -3.24 -7.32 7.41
N LYS A 315 -2.56 -6.29 7.92
CA LYS A 315 -2.25 -6.15 9.35
C LYS A 315 -3.18 -5.21 10.09
N ALA A 316 -3.55 -4.10 9.47
CA ALA A 316 -4.46 -3.14 10.06
C ALA A 316 -5.85 -3.77 10.26
N MET A 317 -6.37 -4.50 9.27
CA MET A 317 -7.76 -5.00 9.32
C MET A 317 -8.04 -5.95 10.49
N PRO A 318 -7.23 -6.98 10.80
CA PRO A 318 -7.44 -7.82 11.98
C PRO A 318 -7.38 -7.04 13.30
N ARG A 319 -6.55 -5.99 13.37
CA ARG A 319 -6.43 -5.14 14.57
C ARG A 319 -7.64 -4.25 14.76
N MET A 320 -8.16 -3.70 13.67
CA MET A 320 -9.41 -2.94 13.68
C MET A 320 -10.60 -3.84 14.03
N ALA A 321 -10.65 -5.05 13.49
CA ALA A 321 -11.66 -6.04 13.87
C ALA A 321 -11.56 -6.39 15.37
N ARG A 322 -10.34 -6.61 15.89
CA ARG A 322 -10.12 -6.83 17.33
C ARG A 322 -10.58 -5.63 18.15
N MET A 323 -10.27 -4.40 17.72
CA MET A 323 -10.70 -3.17 18.39
C MET A 323 -12.24 -3.05 18.39
N ALA A 324 -12.89 -3.36 17.27
CA ALA A 324 -14.36 -3.35 17.17
C ALA A 324 -15.03 -4.39 18.08
N ILE A 325 -14.43 -5.57 18.24
CA ILE A 325 -14.98 -6.64 19.07
C ILE A 325 -14.68 -6.44 20.56
N ARG A 326 -13.42 -6.15 20.91
CA ARG A 326 -12.97 -6.08 22.31
C ARG A 326 -13.17 -4.72 22.95
N THR A 327 -13.04 -3.66 22.16
CA THR A 327 -13.12 -2.27 22.63
C THR A 327 -14.03 -1.43 21.74
N PRO A 328 -15.30 -1.84 21.53
CA PRO A 328 -16.21 -1.18 20.60
C PRO A 328 -16.37 0.32 20.88
N TRP A 329 -16.24 0.74 22.15
CA TRP A 329 -16.29 2.15 22.54
C TRP A 329 -15.19 3.01 21.90
N ARG A 330 -14.03 2.44 21.51
CA ARG A 330 -12.99 3.18 20.76
C ARG A 330 -13.44 3.47 19.33
N VAL A 331 -14.09 2.50 18.69
CA VAL A 331 -14.69 2.69 17.36
C VAL A 331 -15.83 3.71 17.44
N ALA A 332 -16.70 3.57 18.44
CA ALA A 332 -17.78 4.52 18.69
C ALA A 332 -17.24 5.92 18.95
N ALA A 333 -16.13 6.08 19.68
CA ALA A 333 -15.50 7.38 19.90
C ALA A 333 -15.00 8.02 18.59
N ILE A 334 -14.40 7.26 17.66
CA ILE A 334 -14.03 7.78 16.33
C ILE A 334 -15.28 8.23 15.56
N TRP A 335 -16.32 7.41 15.56
CA TRP A 335 -17.59 7.72 14.89
C TRP A 335 -18.25 8.98 15.48
N MET A 336 -18.32 9.09 16.81
CA MET A 336 -18.85 10.25 17.52
C MET A 336 -18.03 11.52 17.25
N LEU A 337 -16.70 11.41 17.13
CA LEU A 337 -15.86 12.54 16.75
C LEU A 337 -16.18 13.04 15.33
N MET A 338 -16.47 12.14 14.38
CA MET A 338 -16.89 12.52 13.04
C MET A 338 -18.24 13.24 13.05
N LEU A 339 -19.23 12.69 13.76
CA LEU A 339 -20.55 13.32 13.91
C LEU A 339 -20.44 14.70 14.59
N ALA A 340 -19.66 14.79 15.66
CA ALA A 340 -19.45 16.05 16.37
C ALA A 340 -18.75 17.08 15.48
N ALA A 341 -17.72 16.70 14.74
CA ALA A 341 -17.02 17.61 13.82
C ALA A 341 -17.93 18.10 12.68
N GLU A 342 -18.80 17.24 12.17
CA GLU A 342 -19.78 17.60 11.15
C GLU A 342 -20.85 18.56 11.69
N GLU A 343 -21.38 18.30 12.89
CA GLU A 343 -22.34 19.18 13.56
C GLU A 343 -21.73 20.53 13.94
N ILE A 344 -20.49 20.55 14.44
CA ILE A 344 -19.73 21.80 14.66
C ILE A 344 -19.58 22.55 13.34
N SER A 345 -19.23 21.86 12.26
CA SER A 345 -19.07 22.48 10.94
C SER A 345 -20.36 23.09 10.43
N ARG A 346 -21.48 22.39 10.57
CA ARG A 346 -22.82 22.90 10.22
C ARG A 346 -23.15 24.18 10.98
N ARG A 347 -22.95 24.19 12.30
CA ARG A 347 -23.22 25.36 13.15
C ARG A 347 -22.32 26.55 12.82
N VAL A 348 -21.02 26.32 12.65
CA VAL A 348 -20.05 27.37 12.29
C VAL A 348 -20.34 27.94 10.91
N ASN A 349 -20.77 27.11 9.96
CA ASN A 349 -21.13 27.53 8.61
C ASN A 349 -22.52 28.18 8.51
N GLY A 350 -23.29 28.22 9.62
CA GLY A 350 -24.62 28.83 9.70
C GLY A 350 -25.70 28.08 8.92
N GLU A 351 -25.59 26.76 8.81
CA GLU A 351 -26.46 25.95 7.95
C GLU A 351 -27.59 25.28 8.73
N SER A 352 -28.78 25.27 8.12
CA SER A 352 -29.89 24.43 8.59
C SER A 352 -29.61 22.95 8.36
N GLU A 353 -30.30 22.08 9.10
CA GLU A 353 -30.20 20.62 8.91
C GLU A 353 -30.62 20.21 7.48
N GLU A 354 -31.67 20.85 6.94
CA GLU A 354 -32.15 20.60 5.59
C GLU A 354 -31.15 21.02 4.50
N GLU A 355 -30.41 22.11 4.69
CA GLU A 355 -29.34 22.52 3.77
C GLU A 355 -28.17 21.53 3.77
N ALA A 356 -27.74 21.10 4.97
CA ALA A 356 -26.67 20.13 5.12
C ALA A 356 -27.02 18.78 4.47
N GLU A 357 -28.26 18.31 4.66
CA GLU A 357 -28.75 17.07 4.03
C GLU A 357 -28.89 17.21 2.51
N ARG A 358 -29.37 18.35 1.99
CA ARG A 358 -29.42 18.58 0.54
C ARG A 358 -28.03 18.56 -0.09
N GLU A 359 -27.04 19.15 0.58
CA GLU A 359 -25.67 19.16 0.09
C GLU A 359 -25.07 17.75 0.03
N LYS A 360 -25.28 16.93 1.07
CA LYS A 360 -24.87 15.51 1.08
C LYS A 360 -25.42 14.72 -0.09
N LYS A 361 -26.65 15.01 -0.52
CA LYS A 361 -27.30 14.30 -1.64
C LYS A 361 -26.66 14.62 -2.99
N VAL A 362 -26.12 15.83 -3.17
CA VAL A 362 -25.46 16.22 -4.43
C VAL A 362 -23.99 15.81 -4.51
N LEU A 363 -23.36 15.44 -3.38
CA LEU A 363 -21.97 14.99 -3.33
C LEU A 363 -21.66 13.89 -4.38
N PRO A 364 -20.47 13.93 -5.01
CA PRO A 364 -20.03 12.86 -5.90
C PRO A 364 -20.08 11.46 -5.28
N ASP A 365 -20.31 10.43 -6.07
CA ASP A 365 -20.46 9.03 -5.61
C ASP A 365 -19.27 8.55 -4.77
N TYR A 366 -18.04 8.95 -5.14
CA TYR A 366 -16.85 8.59 -4.39
C TYR A 366 -16.77 9.26 -3.01
N MET A 367 -17.42 10.42 -2.81
CA MET A 367 -17.46 11.13 -1.52
C MET A 367 -18.54 10.58 -0.58
N ARG A 368 -19.59 9.98 -1.13
CA ARG A 368 -20.70 9.36 -0.38
C ARG A 368 -20.41 7.94 0.08
N LYS A 369 -19.23 7.42 -0.22
CA LYS A 369 -18.77 6.13 0.30
C LYS A 369 -18.72 6.18 1.82
N SER A 370 -19.34 5.22 2.48
CA SER A 370 -19.44 5.20 3.93
C SER A 370 -18.23 4.51 4.57
N VAL A 371 -17.68 5.10 5.63
CA VAL A 371 -16.62 4.49 6.48
C VAL A 371 -17.19 3.89 7.76
N PHE A 372 -18.39 4.33 8.15
CA PHE A 372 -19.26 3.72 9.14
C PHE A 372 -20.69 3.72 8.60
N PRO A 373 -21.59 2.85 9.11
CA PRO A 373 -23.01 2.93 8.77
C PRO A 373 -23.55 4.36 8.96
N GLY A 374 -24.11 4.95 7.91
CA GLY A 374 -24.65 6.32 7.93
C GLY A 374 -23.63 7.45 7.91
N GLN A 375 -22.32 7.18 7.95
CA GLN A 375 -21.28 8.22 7.95
C GLN A 375 -20.38 8.13 6.72
N PHE A 376 -20.34 9.22 5.94
CA PHE A 376 -19.51 9.33 4.75
C PHE A 376 -18.01 9.42 5.08
N SER A 377 -17.19 9.00 4.12
CA SER A 377 -15.73 9.06 4.18
C SER A 377 -15.18 10.48 4.14
N HIS A 378 -15.99 11.43 3.67
CA HIS A 378 -15.64 12.83 3.60
C HIS A 378 -16.39 13.58 4.70
N MET A 379 -15.65 14.30 5.52
CA MET A 379 -16.17 15.08 6.64
C MET A 379 -16.14 16.56 6.28
N LYS A 380 -17.25 17.26 6.53
CA LYS A 380 -17.32 18.70 6.32
C LYS A 380 -16.41 19.45 7.29
N LEU A 381 -15.84 20.56 6.85
CA LEU A 381 -14.99 21.44 7.65
C LEU A 381 -15.74 22.72 8.07
N PRO A 382 -15.36 23.33 9.21
CA PRO A 382 -16.05 24.48 9.80
C PRO A 382 -15.62 25.81 9.15
N TYR A 383 -15.50 25.82 7.82
CA TYR A 383 -15.25 27.01 7.03
C TYR A 383 -15.63 26.77 5.57
N LYS A 384 -15.93 27.86 4.86
CA LYS A 384 -16.23 27.87 3.42
C LYS A 384 -15.02 28.38 2.63
N SER A 385 -15.04 28.21 1.32
CA SER A 385 -14.07 28.84 0.42
C SER A 385 -14.26 30.36 0.41
N ASP A 386 -13.26 31.07 -0.09
CA ASP A 386 -13.26 32.55 -0.18
C ASP A 386 -14.42 33.10 -1.03
N ASP A 387 -15.00 32.26 -1.90
CA ASP A 387 -16.20 32.56 -2.70
C ASP A 387 -17.51 32.60 -1.89
N GLY A 388 -17.48 32.21 -0.62
CA GLY A 388 -18.62 32.11 0.29
C GLY A 388 -19.67 31.05 -0.05
N ARG A 389 -19.52 30.35 -1.19
CA ARG A 389 -20.49 29.41 -1.76
C ARG A 389 -20.03 27.96 -1.67
N SER A 390 -18.75 27.72 -1.80
CA SER A 390 -18.18 26.38 -1.79
C SER A 390 -17.88 25.92 -0.37
N THR A 391 -18.38 24.76 0.03
CA THR A 391 -18.04 24.15 1.32
C THR A 391 -16.81 23.27 1.21
N LYS A 392 -16.09 23.08 2.32
CA LYS A 392 -14.84 22.33 2.36
C LYS A 392 -15.05 20.96 3.00
N TRP A 393 -14.54 19.93 2.36
CA TRP A 393 -14.66 18.54 2.79
C TRP A 393 -13.28 17.88 2.90
N LEU A 394 -13.01 17.26 4.05
CA LEU A 394 -11.80 16.48 4.33
C LEU A 394 -12.05 15.00 4.05
N ASP A 395 -11.24 14.42 3.19
CA ASP A 395 -11.28 12.98 2.89
C ASP A 395 -10.57 12.16 3.99
N LEU A 396 -11.36 11.54 4.87
CA LEU A 396 -10.87 10.71 5.99
C LEU A 396 -10.50 9.29 5.55
N SER A 397 -10.82 8.88 4.32
CA SER A 397 -10.47 7.54 3.84
C SER A 397 -8.97 7.28 3.82
N TYR A 398 -8.18 8.33 3.65
CA TYR A 398 -6.71 8.30 3.68
C TYR A 398 -6.10 8.31 5.08
N ILE A 399 -6.93 8.48 6.11
CA ILE A 399 -6.52 8.63 7.51
C ILE A 399 -6.94 7.40 8.32
N LEU A 400 -8.15 6.90 8.07
CA LEU A 400 -8.69 5.73 8.76
C LEU A 400 -7.99 4.45 8.25
N PRO A 401 -7.48 3.56 9.13
CA PRO A 401 -6.76 2.36 8.71
C PRO A 401 -7.57 1.36 7.86
N TRP A 402 -8.90 1.42 7.90
CA TRP A 402 -9.82 0.65 7.06
C TRP A 402 -10.37 1.44 5.87
N GLY A 403 -10.01 2.73 5.76
CA GLY A 403 -10.46 3.62 4.71
C GLY A 403 -9.99 3.18 3.32
N ASP A 404 -8.79 2.60 3.19
CA ASP A 404 -8.27 2.00 1.95
C ASP A 404 -9.16 0.89 1.36
N VAL A 405 -9.96 0.19 2.18
CA VAL A 405 -10.91 -0.84 1.72
C VAL A 405 -12.16 -0.19 1.14
N ALA A 406 -12.65 0.88 1.76
CA ALA A 406 -13.79 1.66 1.26
C ALA A 406 -13.40 2.50 0.03
N GLU A 407 -12.21 3.08 0.06
CA GLU A 407 -11.63 3.96 -0.94
C GLU A 407 -10.74 3.21 -1.90
N GLN A 408 -11.04 1.95 -2.24
CA GLN A 408 -10.40 1.33 -3.39
C GLN A 408 -10.61 2.26 -4.60
N TRP A 409 -9.56 3.05 -4.85
CA TRP A 409 -8.89 3.83 -5.89
C TRP A 409 -9.64 4.74 -6.87
N GLY A 410 -9.93 5.98 -6.46
CA GLY A 410 -10.16 7.09 -7.40
C GLY A 410 -11.58 7.27 -7.92
N GLN A 411 -11.76 8.29 -8.76
CA GLN A 411 -13.05 8.74 -9.27
C GLN A 411 -13.49 8.01 -10.53
N SER A 412 -12.80 6.92 -10.89
CA SER A 412 -13.07 6.16 -12.11
C SER A 412 -14.45 5.47 -12.11
N ARG A 413 -15.04 5.40 -13.30
CA ARG A 413 -16.37 4.89 -13.62
C ARG A 413 -16.41 3.37 -13.83
N ILE A 414 -15.27 2.69 -13.83
CA ILE A 414 -15.17 1.26 -14.09
C ILE A 414 -15.75 0.46 -12.91
N ALA A 415 -16.79 -0.34 -13.18
CA ALA A 415 -17.57 -1.02 -12.13
C ALA A 415 -16.77 -2.08 -11.33
N PHE A 416 -15.85 -2.80 -11.97
CA PHE A 416 -15.03 -3.85 -11.34
C PHE A 416 -13.67 -3.34 -10.86
N ARG A 417 -13.43 -2.03 -10.91
CA ARG A 417 -12.20 -1.39 -10.45
C ARG A 417 -11.77 -1.76 -9.01
N PRO A 418 -12.68 -1.99 -8.04
CA PRO A 418 -12.31 -2.48 -6.71
C PRO A 418 -11.49 -3.78 -6.73
N PHE A 419 -11.68 -4.61 -7.75
CA PHE A 419 -10.98 -5.89 -7.93
C PHE A 419 -9.74 -5.78 -8.82
N LEU A 420 -9.43 -4.60 -9.36
CA LEU A 420 -8.22 -4.41 -10.15
C LEU A 420 -6.99 -4.38 -9.23
N PRO A 421 -5.88 -5.04 -9.62
CA PRO A 421 -4.61 -4.91 -8.91
C PRO A 421 -4.15 -3.44 -8.90
N ASN A 422 -3.74 -2.91 -7.73
CA ASN A 422 -3.21 -1.54 -7.61
C ASN A 422 -1.70 -1.44 -7.85
N HIS A 423 -1.16 -2.40 -8.60
CA HIS A 423 0.23 -2.43 -8.99
C HIS A 423 0.48 -1.46 -10.16
N PRO A 424 1.61 -0.72 -10.18
CA PRO A 424 1.85 0.32 -11.19
C PRO A 424 1.74 -0.17 -12.64
N VAL A 425 2.17 -1.42 -12.91
CA VAL A 425 2.09 -2.01 -14.25
C VAL A 425 0.63 -2.26 -14.69
N TYR A 426 -0.21 -2.80 -13.80
CA TYR A 426 -1.61 -3.09 -14.15
C TYR A 426 -2.46 -1.84 -14.15
N VAL A 427 -2.16 -0.86 -13.29
CA VAL A 427 -2.82 0.46 -13.30
C VAL A 427 -2.60 1.12 -14.65
N TYR A 428 -1.35 1.28 -15.09
CA TYR A 428 -1.07 1.89 -16.39
C TYR A 428 -1.71 1.11 -17.55
N ALA A 429 -1.60 -0.23 -17.55
CA ALA A 429 -2.22 -1.06 -18.58
C ALA A 429 -3.76 -0.90 -18.61
N ALA A 430 -4.40 -0.82 -17.44
CA ALA A 430 -5.84 -0.59 -17.34
C ALA A 430 -6.21 0.82 -17.81
N GLU A 431 -5.45 1.85 -17.42
CA GLU A 431 -5.69 3.24 -17.84
C GLU A 431 -5.63 3.39 -19.37
N VAL A 432 -4.67 2.72 -20.01
CA VAL A 432 -4.58 2.65 -21.48
C VAL A 432 -5.72 1.85 -22.08
N ALA A 433 -6.01 0.65 -21.57
CA ALA A 433 -7.03 -0.24 -22.12
C ALA A 433 -8.44 0.35 -22.04
N PHE A 434 -8.77 1.01 -20.93
CA PHE A 434 -10.07 1.67 -20.74
C PHE A 434 -10.08 3.12 -21.21
N ASN A 435 -8.93 3.66 -21.62
CA ASN A 435 -8.75 5.06 -21.96
C ASN A 435 -9.26 6.01 -20.86
N GLU A 436 -9.00 5.66 -19.59
CA GLU A 436 -9.51 6.37 -18.43
C GLU A 436 -8.48 6.36 -17.31
N VAL A 437 -8.08 7.54 -16.83
CA VAL A 437 -7.18 7.68 -15.67
C VAL A 437 -7.92 7.23 -14.42
N LEU A 438 -7.47 6.15 -13.77
CA LEU A 438 -8.22 5.51 -12.68
C LEU A 438 -8.40 6.44 -11.46
N PHE A 439 -7.42 7.33 -11.24
CA PHE A 439 -7.43 8.27 -10.13
C PHE A 439 -8.46 9.40 -10.30
N THR A 440 -8.52 10.01 -11.49
CA THR A 440 -9.37 11.19 -11.76
C THR A 440 -10.69 10.85 -12.44
N GLY A 441 -10.81 9.65 -13.03
CA GLY A 441 -11.97 9.24 -13.83
C GLY A 441 -12.14 10.03 -15.13
N GLN A 442 -11.09 10.71 -15.58
CA GLN A 442 -11.06 11.44 -16.83
C GLN A 442 -10.53 10.55 -17.95
N ASP A 443 -10.93 10.86 -19.18
CA ASP A 443 -10.41 10.18 -20.36
C ASP A 443 -8.89 10.43 -20.46
N LEU A 444 -8.11 9.36 -20.66
CA LEU A 444 -6.66 9.45 -20.79
C LEU A 444 -6.28 10.17 -22.08
N THR A 445 -6.97 9.85 -23.16
CA THR A 445 -6.87 10.50 -24.47
C THR A 445 -8.26 10.75 -25.04
N ILE A 446 -8.39 11.75 -25.91
CA ILE A 446 -9.60 12.06 -26.65
C ILE A 446 -9.49 11.35 -27.99
N LYS A 447 -10.28 10.29 -28.17
CA LYS A 447 -10.33 9.54 -29.43
C LYS A 447 -10.67 10.47 -30.58
N ASP A 448 -10.01 10.28 -31.72
CA ASP A 448 -10.22 11.03 -32.97
C ASP A 448 -9.85 12.52 -32.94
N VAL A 449 -9.28 13.02 -31.83
CA VAL A 449 -8.79 14.40 -31.68
C VAL A 449 -7.29 14.42 -31.34
N ASP A 450 -6.86 13.56 -30.42
CA ASP A 450 -5.45 13.46 -30.05
C ASP A 450 -4.67 12.69 -31.14
N GLU A 451 -4.02 13.39 -32.06
CA GLU A 451 -3.19 12.77 -33.10
C GLU A 451 -1.76 12.46 -32.63
N GLY A 452 -1.23 11.32 -33.07
CA GLY A 452 0.18 10.88 -33.01
C GLY A 452 1.00 11.37 -31.81
N GLY A 453 1.61 12.55 -31.95
CA GLY A 453 2.49 13.15 -30.94
C GLY A 453 1.78 13.52 -29.63
N GLU A 454 0.55 14.05 -29.69
CA GLU A 454 -0.21 14.41 -28.48
C GLU A 454 -0.69 13.17 -27.72
N TYR A 455 -1.14 12.15 -28.46
CA TYR A 455 -1.48 10.85 -27.90
C TYR A 455 -0.29 10.25 -27.14
N MET A 456 0.88 10.17 -27.77
CA MET A 456 2.09 9.62 -27.14
C MET A 456 2.55 10.46 -25.95
N LYS A 457 2.41 11.79 -26.02
CA LYS A 457 2.72 12.70 -24.90
C LYS A 457 1.81 12.43 -23.70
N LYS A 458 0.50 12.25 -23.90
CA LYS A 458 -0.46 11.94 -22.82
C LYS A 458 -0.16 10.60 -22.18
N LEU A 459 0.13 9.57 -22.97
CA LEU A 459 0.56 8.26 -22.47
C LEU A 459 1.87 8.34 -21.67
N ALA A 460 2.89 9.01 -22.21
CA ALA A 460 4.18 9.17 -21.54
C ALA A 460 4.06 9.98 -20.25
N MET A 461 3.22 11.01 -20.23
CA MET A 461 2.94 11.80 -19.04
C MET A 461 2.23 10.97 -17.96
N GLU A 462 1.28 10.12 -18.33
CA GLU A 462 0.63 9.24 -17.36
C GLU A 462 1.59 8.18 -16.82
N LEU A 463 2.40 7.57 -17.69
CA LEU A 463 3.46 6.67 -17.26
C LEU A 463 4.43 7.36 -16.30
N TRP A 464 4.80 8.61 -16.59
CA TRP A 464 5.63 9.44 -15.72
C TRP A 464 4.94 9.71 -14.38
N ARG A 465 3.66 10.05 -14.34
CA ARG A 465 2.91 10.24 -13.09
C ARG A 465 2.87 8.97 -12.24
N GLN A 466 2.73 7.82 -12.87
CA GLN A 466 2.75 6.52 -12.19
C GLN A 466 4.15 6.18 -11.67
N ALA A 467 5.22 6.47 -12.43
CA ALA A 467 6.59 6.14 -12.05
C ALA A 467 7.24 7.14 -11.08
N ALA A 468 7.01 8.44 -11.27
CA ALA A 468 7.74 9.50 -10.60
C ALA A 468 7.33 9.68 -9.13
N PRO A 469 8.23 10.21 -8.28
CA PRO A 469 7.89 10.65 -6.93
C PRO A 469 6.73 11.65 -6.92
N GLY A 470 5.98 11.68 -5.81
CA GLY A 470 4.73 12.47 -5.71
C GLY A 470 4.88 13.99 -5.84
N LEU A 471 6.11 14.51 -5.73
CA LEU A 471 6.48 15.93 -5.84
C LEU A 471 7.29 16.25 -7.11
N ALA A 472 7.60 15.26 -7.94
CA ALA A 472 8.36 15.49 -9.16
C ALA A 472 7.56 16.36 -10.16
N PRO A 473 8.23 17.15 -11.03
CA PRO A 473 7.55 17.94 -12.04
C PRO A 473 6.56 17.10 -12.86
N GLY A 474 5.34 17.60 -13.07
CA GLY A 474 4.27 16.89 -13.80
C GLY A 474 3.50 15.82 -13.01
N SER A 475 3.93 15.46 -11.79
CA SER A 475 3.20 14.57 -10.89
C SER A 475 1.98 15.24 -10.24
N PHE A 476 1.06 14.46 -9.67
CA PHE A 476 -0.15 15.01 -9.06
C PHE A 476 0.11 15.98 -7.91
N GLY A 477 1.10 15.74 -7.04
CA GLY A 477 1.39 16.65 -5.93
C GLY A 477 2.01 17.96 -6.42
N PHE A 478 2.93 17.88 -7.39
CA PHE A 478 3.50 19.06 -8.03
C PHE A 478 2.44 19.90 -8.74
N ASN A 479 1.60 19.28 -9.57
CA ASN A 479 0.56 20.00 -10.32
C ASN A 479 -0.44 20.69 -9.39
N LYS A 480 -0.75 20.11 -8.22
CA LYS A 480 -1.60 20.76 -7.21
C LYS A 480 -0.97 22.01 -6.61
N LEU A 481 0.34 22.00 -6.35
CA LEU A 481 1.04 23.18 -5.84
C LEU A 481 1.10 24.27 -6.90
N ILE A 482 1.41 23.90 -8.15
CA ILE A 482 1.45 24.85 -9.27
C ILE A 482 0.06 25.43 -9.51
N SER A 483 -0.98 24.61 -9.64
CA SER A 483 -2.34 25.11 -9.90
C SER A 483 -2.84 26.03 -8.77
N ALA A 484 -2.52 25.71 -7.51
CA ALA A 484 -2.88 26.58 -6.39
C ALA A 484 -2.06 27.88 -6.34
N ALA A 485 -0.83 27.88 -6.85
CA ALA A 485 0.02 29.07 -6.94
C ALA A 485 -0.36 29.97 -8.12
N THR A 486 -0.78 29.39 -9.25
CA THR A 486 -1.22 30.12 -10.45
C THR A 486 -2.69 30.54 -10.39
N GLY A 487 -3.48 29.98 -9.45
CA GLY A 487 -4.92 30.20 -9.37
C GLY A 487 -5.72 29.35 -10.36
N ASP A 488 -5.08 28.38 -11.02
CA ASP A 488 -5.74 27.48 -11.95
C ASP A 488 -6.66 26.51 -11.21
N LYS A 489 -7.84 26.29 -11.78
CA LYS A 489 -8.80 25.28 -11.30
C LYS A 489 -8.26 23.89 -11.55
N ASP A 490 -8.58 22.97 -10.65
CA ASP A 490 -8.22 21.57 -10.84
C ASP A 490 -9.03 20.92 -11.97
N PHE A 491 -8.73 19.66 -12.26
CA PHE A 491 -9.40 18.89 -13.32
C PHE A 491 -10.92 18.74 -13.15
N ALA A 492 -11.44 18.96 -11.94
CA ALA A 492 -12.86 18.95 -11.62
C ALA A 492 -13.45 20.37 -11.56
N GLY A 493 -12.70 21.39 -11.97
CA GLY A 493 -13.11 22.79 -11.95
C GLY A 493 -13.11 23.41 -10.56
N ARG A 494 -12.43 22.79 -9.59
CA ARG A 494 -12.41 23.27 -8.20
C ARG A 494 -11.24 24.20 -7.97
N GLU A 495 -11.51 25.27 -7.24
CA GLU A 495 -10.49 26.17 -6.73
C GLU A 495 -9.88 25.61 -5.44
N ARG A 496 -8.58 25.84 -5.28
CA ARG A 496 -7.81 25.40 -4.12
C ARG A 496 -6.84 26.50 -3.72
N SER A 497 -6.84 26.87 -2.46
CA SER A 497 -5.87 27.84 -1.95
C SER A 497 -4.48 27.21 -1.83
N LEU A 498 -3.42 28.03 -1.87
CA LEU A 498 -2.06 27.55 -1.66
C LEU A 498 -1.91 26.81 -0.31
N THR A 499 -2.59 27.30 0.73
CA THR A 499 -2.66 26.68 2.06
C THR A 499 -3.24 25.27 2.00
N GLU A 500 -4.37 25.08 1.31
CA GLU A 500 -5.00 23.76 1.13
C GLU A 500 -4.11 22.81 0.32
N ALA A 501 -3.43 23.33 -0.71
CA ALA A 501 -2.49 22.54 -1.50
C ALA A 501 -1.29 22.07 -0.66
N ILE A 502 -0.76 22.94 0.21
CA ILE A 502 0.30 22.57 1.15
C ILE A 502 -0.19 21.49 2.12
N PHE A 503 -1.39 21.62 2.68
CA PHE A 503 -1.94 20.60 3.58
C PHE A 503 -2.19 19.26 2.90
N ASP A 504 -2.72 19.25 1.68
CA ASP A 504 -2.91 18.04 0.87
C ASP A 504 -1.57 17.36 0.57
N VAL A 505 -0.60 18.14 0.10
CA VAL A 505 0.67 17.64 -0.44
C VAL A 505 1.65 17.21 0.64
N PHE A 506 1.66 17.88 1.80
CA PHE A 506 2.64 17.61 2.86
C PHE A 506 2.06 16.93 4.10
N LEU A 507 0.81 17.25 4.49
CA LEU A 507 0.16 16.58 5.63
C LEU A 507 -0.78 15.46 5.19
N GLY A 508 -1.01 15.32 3.89
CA GLY A 508 -1.90 14.31 3.35
C GLY A 508 -3.38 14.59 3.60
N LEU A 509 -3.73 15.78 4.11
CA LEU A 509 -5.08 16.24 4.40
C LEU A 509 -5.75 16.69 3.12
N LYS A 510 -6.48 15.77 2.47
CA LYS A 510 -7.11 16.06 1.19
C LYS A 510 -8.40 16.85 1.41
N ILE A 511 -8.27 18.17 1.25
CA ILE A 511 -9.39 19.10 1.31
C ILE A 511 -9.93 19.33 -0.11
N ARG A 512 -11.25 19.27 -0.24
CA ARG A 512 -11.98 19.48 -1.49
C ARG A 512 -13.06 20.53 -1.31
N SER A 513 -13.10 21.46 -2.25
CA SER A 513 -14.17 22.45 -2.38
C SER A 513 -15.35 21.83 -3.12
N ILE A 514 -16.55 21.98 -2.59
CA ILE A 514 -17.80 21.54 -3.21
C ILE A 514 -18.73 22.74 -3.34
N ASP A 515 -19.08 23.08 -4.58
CA ASP A 515 -20.14 24.04 -4.87
C ASP A 515 -21.43 23.26 -5.15
N TYR A 516 -22.46 23.51 -4.32
CA TYR A 516 -23.75 22.85 -4.43
C TYR A 516 -24.37 22.95 -5.83
N SER A 517 -24.34 24.14 -6.43
CA SER A 517 -24.98 24.41 -7.71
C SER A 517 -24.28 23.67 -8.86
N VAL A 518 -22.95 23.67 -8.83
CA VAL A 518 -22.11 22.98 -9.81
C VAL A 518 -22.26 21.46 -9.67
N GLU A 519 -22.20 20.93 -8.45
CA GLU A 519 -22.33 19.49 -8.21
C GLU A 519 -23.74 18.97 -8.52
N ARG A 520 -24.78 19.74 -8.18
CA ARG A 520 -26.16 19.41 -8.60
C ARG A 520 -26.26 19.33 -10.12
N ALA A 521 -25.69 20.30 -10.84
CA ALA A 521 -25.69 20.29 -12.30
C ALA A 521 -24.88 19.13 -12.89
N ASN A 522 -23.73 18.81 -12.30
CA ASN A 522 -22.89 17.66 -12.70
C ASN A 522 -23.64 16.34 -12.49
N ARG A 523 -24.40 16.25 -11.41
CA ARG A 523 -25.17 15.05 -11.08
C ARG A 523 -26.41 14.87 -11.94
N LEU A 524 -27.13 15.95 -12.23
CA LEU A 524 -28.20 15.90 -13.23
C LEU A 524 -27.67 15.48 -14.61
N ARG A 525 -26.47 15.94 -14.97
CA ARG A 525 -25.78 15.50 -16.19
C ARG A 525 -25.42 14.00 -16.13
N SER A 526 -24.92 13.49 -15.01
CA SER A 526 -24.61 12.05 -14.87
C SER A 526 -25.86 11.17 -15.00
N PHE A 527 -26.98 11.56 -14.40
CA PHE A 527 -28.26 10.87 -14.57
C PHE A 527 -28.74 10.89 -16.03
N LYS A 528 -28.57 12.01 -16.74
CA LYS A 528 -28.87 12.07 -18.18
C LYS A 528 -28.04 11.08 -18.99
N TYR A 529 -26.74 10.94 -18.69
CA TYR A 529 -25.88 9.94 -19.35
C TYR A 529 -26.33 8.51 -19.05
N LEU A 530 -26.68 8.20 -17.80
CA LEU A 530 -27.21 6.88 -17.43
C LEU A 530 -28.51 6.54 -18.19
N ILE A 531 -29.41 7.51 -18.35
CA ILE A 531 -30.63 7.34 -19.15
C ILE A 531 -30.28 7.08 -20.62
N LEU A 532 -29.29 7.78 -21.18
CA LEU A 532 -28.83 7.53 -22.54
C LEU A 532 -28.25 6.13 -22.71
N ASP A 533 -27.47 5.65 -21.74
CA ASP A 533 -26.90 4.30 -21.77
C ASP A 533 -27.98 3.22 -21.64
N ILE A 534 -28.98 3.41 -20.77
CA ILE A 534 -30.15 2.51 -20.68
C ILE A 534 -30.89 2.45 -22.02
N LYS A 535 -31.08 3.59 -22.70
CA LYS A 535 -31.70 3.65 -24.02
C LYS A 535 -30.84 2.92 -25.08
N ARG A 536 -29.51 3.01 -25.01
CA ARG A 536 -28.61 2.27 -25.92
C ARG A 536 -28.67 0.77 -25.67
N GLU A 537 -28.65 0.34 -24.39
CA GLU A 537 -28.80 -1.05 -23.98
C GLU A 537 -30.13 -1.62 -24.51
N PHE A 538 -31.24 -0.91 -24.29
CA PHE A 538 -32.55 -1.28 -24.80
C PHE A 538 -32.55 -1.46 -26.33
N ARG A 539 -31.98 -0.50 -27.08
CA ARG A 539 -31.89 -0.61 -28.55
C ARG A 539 -31.05 -1.82 -28.98
N SER A 540 -29.95 -2.10 -28.28
CA SER A 540 -29.08 -3.25 -28.56
C SER A 540 -29.81 -4.57 -28.33
N ASP A 541 -30.46 -4.71 -27.18
CA ASP A 541 -31.21 -5.92 -26.82
C ASP A 541 -32.44 -6.12 -27.72
N TYR A 542 -33.13 -5.03 -28.08
CA TYR A 542 -34.22 -5.06 -29.05
C TYR A 542 -33.74 -5.55 -30.42
N LYS A 543 -32.63 -5.01 -30.95
CA LYS A 543 -32.05 -5.47 -32.22
C LYS A 543 -31.65 -6.95 -32.17
N LYS A 544 -31.06 -7.42 -31.07
CA LYS A 544 -30.74 -8.84 -30.88
C LYS A 544 -32.00 -9.71 -30.85
N LEU A 545 -33.05 -9.26 -30.17
CA LEU A 545 -34.33 -9.97 -30.11
C LEU A 545 -34.95 -10.13 -31.49
N MET A 546 -35.01 -9.05 -32.28
CA MET A 546 -35.56 -9.07 -33.64
C MET A 546 -34.76 -9.95 -34.60
N ARG A 547 -33.47 -10.18 -34.33
CA ARG A 547 -32.59 -11.07 -35.10
C ARG A 547 -32.60 -12.53 -34.64
N SER A 548 -33.26 -12.84 -33.52
CA SER A 548 -33.12 -14.15 -32.85
C SER A 548 -33.89 -15.32 -33.49
N GLY A 549 -34.53 -15.12 -34.65
CA GLY A 549 -35.28 -16.16 -35.37
C GLY A 549 -36.41 -16.82 -34.57
N SER A 550 -36.82 -16.22 -33.45
CA SER A 550 -37.79 -16.79 -32.50
C SER A 550 -39.24 -16.58 -32.96
N SER A 551 -40.15 -17.47 -32.54
CA SER A 551 -41.60 -17.29 -32.74
C SER A 551 -42.12 -15.96 -32.16
N GLN A 552 -43.16 -15.39 -32.77
CA GLN A 552 -43.78 -14.11 -32.40
C GLN A 552 -44.16 -14.04 -30.91
N ASP A 553 -44.70 -15.12 -30.33
CA ASP A 553 -45.07 -15.16 -28.91
C ASP A 553 -43.85 -15.06 -28.00
N LYS A 554 -42.75 -15.73 -28.37
CA LYS A 554 -41.48 -15.65 -27.64
C LYS A 554 -40.85 -14.26 -27.75
N ILE A 555 -40.98 -13.61 -28.91
CA ILE A 555 -40.55 -12.22 -29.10
C ILE A 555 -41.35 -11.28 -28.20
N ARG A 556 -42.69 -11.40 -28.17
CA ARG A 556 -43.57 -10.57 -27.33
C ARG A 556 -43.21 -10.66 -25.85
N ILE A 557 -43.07 -11.89 -25.32
CA ILE A 557 -42.73 -12.12 -23.91
C ILE A 557 -41.35 -11.53 -23.57
N ARG A 558 -40.35 -11.75 -24.42
CA ARG A 558 -38.99 -11.20 -24.21
C ARG A 558 -38.96 -9.67 -24.31
N TYR A 559 -39.70 -9.09 -25.25
CA TYR A 559 -39.84 -7.66 -25.39
C TYR A 559 -40.43 -7.04 -24.12
N GLN A 560 -41.54 -7.59 -23.60
CA GLN A 560 -42.15 -7.14 -22.34
C GLN A 560 -41.15 -7.18 -21.19
N LYS A 561 -40.33 -8.23 -21.10
CA LYS A 561 -39.29 -8.36 -20.07
C LYS A 561 -38.20 -7.30 -20.19
N ILE A 562 -37.72 -7.02 -21.40
CA ILE A 562 -36.71 -5.98 -21.66
C ILE A 562 -37.28 -4.58 -21.37
N TYR A 563 -38.51 -4.32 -21.80
CA TYR A 563 -39.21 -3.06 -21.58
C TYR A 563 -39.48 -2.81 -20.09
N LYS A 564 -39.99 -3.82 -19.36
CA LYS A 564 -40.18 -3.73 -17.91
C LYS A 564 -38.88 -3.40 -17.19
N ARG A 565 -37.78 -4.10 -17.52
CA ARG A 565 -36.45 -3.84 -16.95
C ARG A 565 -35.96 -2.42 -17.26
N MET A 566 -36.21 -1.91 -18.47
CA MET A 566 -35.86 -0.53 -18.84
C MET A 566 -36.62 0.48 -17.98
N ASN A 567 -37.94 0.32 -17.84
CA ASN A 567 -38.76 1.22 -17.02
C ASN A 567 -38.33 1.18 -15.56
N GLU A 568 -38.14 -0.01 -14.97
CA GLU A 568 -37.61 -0.15 -13.59
C GLU A 568 -36.28 0.59 -13.39
N LYS A 569 -35.39 0.59 -14.39
CA LYS A 569 -34.12 1.33 -14.33
C LYS A 569 -34.35 2.85 -14.44
N ILE A 570 -35.27 3.30 -15.31
CA ILE A 570 -35.61 4.73 -15.47
C ILE A 570 -36.31 5.27 -14.23
N ASP A 571 -37.24 4.51 -13.64
CA ASP A 571 -37.97 4.89 -12.43
C ASP A 571 -36.99 5.10 -11.27
N LYS A 572 -36.04 4.16 -11.08
CA LYS A 572 -34.96 4.30 -10.09
C LYS A 572 -34.07 5.53 -10.30
N ILE A 573 -33.84 5.95 -11.56
CA ILE A 573 -33.09 7.19 -11.82
C ILE A 573 -33.98 8.41 -11.53
N THR A 574 -35.25 8.35 -11.89
CA THR A 574 -36.22 9.43 -11.65
C THR A 574 -36.38 9.69 -10.16
N GLU A 575 -36.51 8.65 -9.34
CA GLU A 575 -36.51 8.74 -7.87
C GLU A 575 -35.25 9.48 -7.37
N LYS A 576 -34.07 9.09 -7.84
CA LYS A 576 -32.80 9.75 -7.48
C LYS A 576 -32.68 11.20 -7.96
N VAL A 577 -33.33 11.54 -9.08
CA VAL A 577 -33.41 12.93 -9.56
C VAL A 577 -34.32 13.76 -8.65
N LEU A 578 -35.43 13.18 -8.18
CA LEU A 578 -36.33 13.84 -7.24
C LEU A 578 -35.67 14.05 -5.87
N GLU A 579 -34.82 13.13 -5.41
CA GLU A 579 -34.08 13.26 -4.16
C GLU A 579 -33.14 14.47 -4.11
N ILE A 580 -32.60 14.90 -5.26
CA ILE A 580 -31.66 16.03 -5.37
C ILE A 580 -32.33 17.34 -5.81
N ARG A 581 -33.65 17.32 -6.01
CA ARG A 581 -34.42 18.49 -6.41
C ARG A 581 -34.64 19.40 -5.21
#